data_AF-A0A937VYP6-F1
#
_entry.id   AF-A0A937VYP6-F1
#
_cell.length_a   1.000
_cell.length_b   1.000
_cell.length_c   1.000
_cell.angle_alpha   90.00
_cell.angle_beta   90.00
_cell.angle_gamma   90.00
#
_symmetry.space_group_name_H-M   'P 1'
#
loop_
_entity.id
_entity.type
_entity.pdbx_description
1 polymer ?
#
loop_
_entity_poly.entity_id
_entity_poly.type
_entity_poly.pdbx_seq_one_letter_code
_entity_poly.pdbx_strand_id
1 'polypeptide(L)'
;MYVRYLVVLVSSLLILGTVLCLGFPPPLPPQPGSSSWPAGPSQAVIPWETLYEKMGGDTQVAVHLAPLRGLAQADSHARGQAIIQFHDNRVRVTVHGLAPESHGPYNVLLVHNRPGPGRSAVLERGPDGDTIIDLGPLTFQGASAHLDTQ
;
A
#
# COMPACT_ATOMS: atom_id res chain seq x y z
N MET A 1 4.37 4.01 -26.52
CA MET A 1 4.71 4.76 -25.29
C MET A 1 3.98 4.07 -24.15
N TYR A 2 4.68 3.36 -23.28
CA TYR A 2 4.08 2.52 -22.22
C TYR A 2 4.21 3.26 -20.89
N VAL A 3 3.08 3.57 -20.23
CA VAL A 3 3.05 4.16 -18.89
C VAL A 3 2.84 3.04 -17.87
N ARG A 4 3.76 2.90 -16.91
CA ARG A 4 3.69 1.92 -15.82
C ARG A 4 3.31 2.63 -14.52
N TYR A 5 2.42 2.01 -13.73
CA TYR A 5 1.82 2.62 -12.55
C TYR A 5 2.08 1.80 -11.27
N LEU A 6 2.36 2.49 -10.15
CA LEU A 6 2.47 1.90 -8.81
C LEU A 6 1.14 2.06 -8.07
N VAL A 7 0.59 0.98 -7.52
CA VAL A 7 -0.73 0.94 -6.83
C VAL A 7 -0.53 0.50 -5.38
N VAL A 8 -1.17 1.17 -4.42
CA VAL A 8 -1.18 0.77 -2.99
C VAL A 8 -2.59 0.34 -2.62
N LEU A 9 -2.75 -0.85 -2.02
CA LEU A 9 -4.03 -1.50 -1.75
C LEU A 9 -4.17 -1.74 -0.24
N VAL A 10 -5.19 -1.13 0.40
CA VAL A 10 -5.57 -1.37 1.80
C VAL A 10 -6.70 -2.40 1.80
N SER A 11 -6.46 -3.58 2.36
CA SER A 11 -7.40 -4.71 2.30
C SER A 11 -8.05 -4.94 3.66
N SER A 12 -9.38 -4.77 3.72
CA SER A 12 -10.21 -5.14 4.87
C SER A 12 -10.76 -6.55 4.65
N LEU A 13 -10.30 -7.51 5.45
CA LEU A 13 -10.68 -8.91 5.36
C LEU A 13 -11.85 -9.19 6.33
N LEU A 14 -13.04 -9.50 5.81
CA LEU A 14 -14.09 -10.12 6.61
C LEU A 14 -15.10 -10.90 5.76
N ILE A 15 -15.44 -12.09 6.26
CA ILE A 15 -16.57 -12.99 5.95
C ILE A 15 -16.27 -14.03 4.83
N LEU A 16 -15.88 -15.29 5.09
CA LEU A 16 -16.48 -16.39 5.88
C LEU A 16 -17.57 -17.19 5.13
N GLY A 17 -17.35 -18.51 5.02
CA GLY A 17 -18.38 -19.56 5.02
C GLY A 17 -19.07 -19.79 3.68
N THR A 18 -18.96 -20.94 3.04
CA THR A 18 -19.70 -22.17 3.39
C THR A 18 -19.26 -23.27 2.42
N VAL A 19 -19.54 -24.53 2.75
CA VAL A 19 -19.33 -25.74 1.91
C VAL A 19 -17.96 -26.42 2.08
N LEU A 20 -17.76 -27.06 3.23
CA LEU A 20 -17.04 -28.34 3.34
C LEU A 20 -17.25 -28.95 4.75
N CYS A 21 -18.52 -29.17 5.08
CA CYS A 21 -18.90 -30.11 6.14
C CYS A 21 -19.23 -31.44 5.45
N LEU A 22 -18.53 -32.51 5.85
CA LEU A 22 -18.86 -33.95 5.76
C LEU A 22 -17.58 -34.75 5.46
N GLY A 23 -16.77 -35.04 6.50
CA GLY A 23 -15.79 -36.13 6.40
C GLY A 23 -14.48 -36.01 7.17
N PHE A 24 -14.15 -34.86 7.78
CA PHE A 24 -12.92 -34.74 8.57
C PHE A 24 -13.18 -35.05 10.05
N PRO A 25 -12.34 -35.87 10.72
CA PRO A 25 -12.35 -35.94 12.18
C PRO A 25 -12.21 -34.52 12.75
N PRO A 26 -12.78 -34.22 13.94
CA PRO A 26 -12.61 -32.91 14.54
C PRO A 26 -11.12 -32.61 14.56
N PRO A 27 -10.67 -31.48 13.98
CA PRO A 27 -9.27 -31.09 14.10
C PRO A 27 -8.96 -31.10 15.58
N LEU A 28 -7.87 -31.79 15.95
CA LEU A 28 -7.31 -31.67 17.29
C LEU A 28 -7.30 -30.17 17.62
N PRO A 29 -7.72 -29.77 18.84
CA PRO A 29 -7.59 -28.37 19.23
C PRO A 29 -6.16 -27.97 18.89
N PRO A 30 -5.94 -26.83 18.20
CA PRO A 30 -4.60 -26.40 17.88
C PRO A 30 -3.83 -26.45 19.19
N GLN A 31 -2.86 -27.36 19.27
CA GLN A 31 -1.90 -27.27 20.36
C GLN A 31 -1.38 -25.84 20.25
N PRO A 32 -1.30 -25.08 21.35
CA PRO A 32 -0.61 -23.80 21.34
C PRO A 32 0.81 -24.12 20.92
N GLY A 33 1.04 -24.09 19.61
CA GLY A 33 2.33 -24.20 19.00
C GLY A 33 3.04 -23.00 19.55
N SER A 34 4.05 -23.26 20.38
CA SER A 34 5.01 -22.27 20.77
C SER A 34 5.64 -21.77 19.47
N SER A 35 5.01 -20.79 18.85
CA SER A 35 5.67 -19.95 17.86
C SER A 35 6.69 -19.15 18.65
N SER A 36 7.83 -19.78 18.92
CA SER A 36 9.04 -19.08 19.28
C SER A 36 9.48 -18.33 18.02
N TRP A 37 8.77 -17.27 17.68
CA TRP A 37 9.35 -16.21 16.89
C TRP A 37 10.64 -15.83 17.60
N PRO A 38 11.80 -15.80 16.91
CA PRO A 38 13.02 -15.35 17.54
C PRO A 38 12.71 -13.98 18.15
N ALA A 39 12.96 -13.85 19.45
CA ALA A 39 12.83 -12.59 20.16
C ALA A 39 13.82 -11.61 19.52
N GLY A 40 13.37 -10.94 18.45
CA GLY A 40 14.01 -9.75 17.94
C GLY A 40 14.12 -8.74 19.09
N PRO A 41 15.08 -7.81 19.03
CA PRO A 41 15.23 -6.81 20.07
C PRO A 41 13.87 -6.20 20.37
N SER A 42 13.47 -6.26 21.64
CA SER A 42 12.21 -5.70 22.14
C SER A 42 12.27 -4.19 21.95
N GLN A 43 11.95 -3.74 20.74
CA GLN A 43 11.71 -2.34 20.48
C GLN A 43 10.56 -1.93 21.38
N ALA A 44 10.77 -0.90 22.18
CA ALA A 44 9.74 -0.33 23.02
C ALA A 44 8.51 -0.08 22.14
N VAL A 45 7.43 -0.81 22.41
CA VAL A 45 6.17 -0.66 21.68
C VAL A 45 5.65 0.72 22.04
N ILE A 46 5.81 1.68 21.13
CA ILE A 46 5.22 3.00 21.27
C ILE A 46 3.70 2.80 21.16
N PRO A 47 2.89 3.29 22.13
CA PRO A 47 1.44 3.26 22.03
C PRO A 47 0.98 3.91 20.72
N TRP A 48 0.04 3.27 20.03
CA TRP A 48 -0.40 3.72 18.71
C TRP A 48 -1.03 5.12 18.77
N GLU A 49 -1.60 5.51 19.90
CA GLU A 49 -2.16 6.82 20.20
C GLU A 49 -1.08 7.91 20.15
N THR A 50 0.09 7.63 20.74
CA THR A 50 1.23 8.57 20.72
C THR A 50 1.78 8.73 19.30
N LEU A 51 1.78 7.66 18.51
CA LEU A 51 2.12 7.74 17.09
C LEU A 51 1.08 8.54 16.30
N TYR A 52 -0.21 8.33 16.57
CA TYR A 52 -1.31 9.03 15.92
C TYR A 52 -1.30 10.54 16.20
N GLU A 53 -1.17 10.95 17.47
CA GLU A 53 -1.04 12.37 17.83
C GLU A 53 0.22 13.00 17.24
N LYS A 54 1.36 12.30 17.29
CA LYS A 54 2.62 12.77 16.70
C LYS A 54 2.54 12.90 15.18
N MET A 55 1.68 12.13 14.52
CA MET A 55 1.39 12.25 13.09
C MET A 55 0.37 13.34 12.77
N GLY A 56 -0.13 14.11 13.74
CA GLY A 56 -1.10 15.19 13.50
C GLY A 56 -2.57 14.74 13.62
N GLY A 57 -2.82 13.54 14.14
CA GLY A 57 -4.17 12.99 14.27
C GLY A 57 -4.85 12.80 12.92
N ASP A 58 -6.07 13.32 12.78
CA ASP A 58 -6.89 13.20 11.56
C ASP A 58 -6.51 14.19 10.44
N THR A 59 -5.54 15.09 10.66
CA THR A 59 -5.22 16.12 9.65
C THR A 59 -4.38 15.59 8.50
N GLN A 60 -3.65 14.50 8.73
CA GLN A 60 -2.83 13.87 7.72
C GLN A 60 -2.68 12.36 7.93
N VAL A 61 -2.47 11.64 6.84
CA VAL A 61 -2.19 10.19 6.86
C VAL A 61 -0.87 9.92 6.17
N ALA A 62 0.01 9.19 6.85
CA ALA A 62 1.25 8.69 6.29
C ALA A 62 1.08 7.24 5.80
N VAL A 63 1.37 7.01 4.52
CA VAL A 63 1.28 5.71 3.86
C VAL A 63 2.68 5.27 3.46
N HIS A 64 3.13 4.12 3.95
CA HIS A 64 4.39 3.53 3.52
C HIS A 64 4.26 2.90 2.14
N LEU A 65 5.19 3.23 1.25
CA LEU A 65 5.25 2.71 -0.11
C LEU A 65 6.29 1.60 -0.19
N ALA A 66 5.86 0.45 -0.71
CA ALA A 66 6.70 -0.71 -0.93
C ALA A 66 6.37 -1.35 -2.29
N PRO A 67 7.33 -2.03 -2.93
CA PRO A 67 7.08 -2.68 -4.20
C PRO A 67 6.19 -3.90 -3.97
N LEU A 68 5.10 -3.98 -4.73
CA LEU A 68 4.21 -5.14 -4.71
C LEU A 68 4.66 -6.12 -5.78
N ARG A 69 5.28 -7.24 -5.36
CA ARG A 69 5.79 -8.27 -6.28
C ARG A 69 4.74 -8.83 -7.24
N GLY A 70 3.47 -8.85 -6.83
CA GLY A 70 2.36 -9.31 -7.68
C GLY A 70 1.93 -8.32 -8.76
N LEU A 71 2.34 -7.04 -8.68
CA LEU A 71 1.96 -5.99 -9.63
C LEU A 71 3.16 -5.41 -10.41
N ALA A 72 4.38 -5.61 -9.92
CA ALA A 72 5.59 -5.10 -10.56
C ALA A 72 6.01 -6.00 -11.73
N GLN A 73 6.33 -5.39 -12.88
CA GLN A 73 6.87 -6.12 -14.05
C GLN A 73 8.38 -6.41 -13.92
N ALA A 74 9.05 -5.77 -12.96
CA ALA A 74 10.46 -5.95 -12.67
C ALA A 74 10.68 -5.89 -11.15
N ASP A 75 11.74 -6.56 -10.68
CA ASP A 75 12.13 -6.47 -9.29
C ASP A 75 12.53 -5.03 -8.96
N SER A 76 11.97 -4.52 -7.87
CA SER A 76 12.30 -3.20 -7.34
C SER A 76 12.52 -3.31 -5.83
N HIS A 77 13.54 -2.62 -5.35
CA HIS A 77 13.81 -2.45 -3.93
C HIS A 77 13.40 -1.06 -3.44
N ALA A 78 12.71 -0.27 -4.28
CA ALA A 78 12.32 1.08 -3.95
C ALA A 78 11.41 1.10 -2.72
N ARG A 79 11.65 2.05 -1.82
CA ARG A 79 10.86 2.27 -0.61
C ARG A 79 10.50 3.73 -0.53
N GLY A 80 9.31 4.05 -0.04
CA GLY A 80 8.91 5.44 0.07
C GLY A 80 7.86 5.69 1.14
N GLN A 81 7.42 6.93 1.18
CA GLN A 81 6.34 7.40 2.01
C GLN A 81 5.51 8.40 1.21
N ALA A 82 4.19 8.28 1.31
CA ALA A 82 3.25 9.31 0.89
C ALA A 82 2.62 9.91 2.16
N ILE A 83 2.53 11.23 2.21
CA ILE A 83 1.84 11.98 3.26
C ILE A 83 0.69 12.70 2.57
N ILE A 84 -0.53 12.39 3.00
CA ILE A 84 -1.77 13.00 2.51
C ILE A 84 -2.23 13.98 3.58
N GLN A 85 -2.33 15.26 3.25
CA GLN A 85 -2.79 16.32 4.15
C GLN A 85 -4.21 16.71 3.72
N PHE A 86 -5.20 16.39 4.56
CA PHE A 86 -6.61 16.57 4.19
C PHE A 86 -7.06 18.02 4.25
N HIS A 87 -6.46 18.84 5.14
CA HIS A 87 -6.82 20.24 5.28
C HIS A 87 -6.51 21.04 4.00
N ASP A 88 -5.36 20.78 3.39
CA ASP A 88 -4.86 21.52 2.23
C ASP A 88 -5.05 20.76 0.90
N ASN A 89 -5.70 19.58 0.92
CA ASN A 89 -5.79 18.66 -0.22
C ASN A 89 -4.45 18.37 -0.90
N ARG A 90 -3.40 18.24 -0.09
CA ARG A 90 -2.01 18.15 -0.54
C ARG A 90 -1.45 16.75 -0.34
N VAL A 91 -0.70 16.26 -1.33
CA VAL A 91 -0.02 14.97 -1.28
C VAL A 91 1.46 15.19 -1.51
N ARG A 92 2.27 14.75 -0.54
CA ARG A 92 3.73 14.71 -0.67
C ARG A 92 4.20 13.27 -0.71
N VAL A 93 5.00 12.94 -1.72
CA VAL A 93 5.58 11.61 -1.89
C VAL A 93 7.08 11.70 -1.92
N THR A 94 7.75 10.79 -1.24
CA THR A 94 9.20 10.60 -1.30
C THR A 94 9.51 9.13 -1.48
N VAL A 95 10.32 8.79 -2.47
CA VAL A 95 10.72 7.42 -2.81
C VAL A 95 12.23 7.36 -2.94
N HIS A 96 12.84 6.35 -2.33
CA HIS A 96 14.27 6.06 -2.39
C HIS A 96 14.51 4.75 -3.12
N GLY A 97 15.68 4.62 -3.76
CA GLY A 97 16.08 3.39 -4.45
C GLY A 97 15.32 3.11 -5.75
N LEU A 98 14.66 4.14 -6.28
CA LEU A 98 14.08 4.12 -7.62
C LEU A 98 15.17 4.55 -8.62
N ALA A 99 15.47 3.72 -9.61
CA ALA A 99 16.41 4.10 -10.66
C ALA A 99 15.72 5.07 -11.62
N PRO A 100 16.39 6.14 -12.11
CA PRO A 100 15.82 6.97 -13.17
C PRO A 100 15.53 6.12 -14.41
N GLU A 101 14.29 6.12 -14.89
CA GLU A 101 13.92 5.29 -16.03
C GLU A 101 14.31 5.95 -17.35
N SER A 102 14.83 5.16 -18.29
CA SER A 102 15.16 5.61 -19.65
C SER A 102 13.92 5.92 -20.51
N HIS A 103 12.74 5.47 -20.09
CA HIS A 103 11.51 5.50 -20.88
C HIS A 103 10.50 6.59 -20.48
N GLY A 104 10.80 7.40 -19.46
CA GLY A 104 9.94 8.49 -19.03
C GLY A 104 9.91 8.65 -17.51
N PRO A 105 9.25 9.71 -17.01
CA PRO A 105 9.09 9.91 -15.58
C PRO A 105 8.12 8.89 -14.98
N TYR A 106 8.33 8.55 -13.71
CA TYR A 106 7.39 7.75 -12.94
C TYR A 106 6.22 8.62 -12.47
N ASN A 107 4.99 8.22 -12.75
CA ASN A 107 3.80 8.91 -12.24
C ASN A 107 3.31 8.30 -10.94
N VAL A 108 2.77 9.15 -10.06
CA VAL A 108 2.07 8.72 -8.85
C VAL A 108 0.58 8.68 -9.12
N LEU A 109 -0.05 7.53 -8.88
CA LEU A 109 -1.50 7.39 -8.93
C LEU A 109 -2.09 7.29 -7.54
N LEU A 110 -3.17 8.03 -7.30
CA LEU A 110 -4.08 7.78 -6.21
C LEU A 110 -5.23 6.91 -6.73
N VAL A 111 -5.42 5.75 -6.10
CA VAL A 111 -6.45 4.79 -6.49
C VAL A 111 -7.47 4.69 -5.37
N HIS A 112 -8.70 5.09 -5.66
CA HIS A 112 -9.84 4.77 -4.84
C HIS A 112 -10.46 3.47 -5.35
N ASN A 113 -10.13 2.38 -4.67
CA ASN A 113 -10.66 1.06 -4.99
C ASN A 113 -12.17 1.04 -4.73
N ARG A 114 -12.96 0.67 -5.75
CA ARG A 114 -14.40 0.46 -5.62
C ARG A 114 -14.70 -1.03 -5.83
N PRO A 115 -15.72 -1.59 -5.16
CA PRO A 115 -16.19 -2.94 -5.47
C PRO A 115 -16.62 -3.02 -6.94
N GLY A 116 -15.70 -3.47 -7.79
CA GLY A 116 -15.95 -3.63 -9.22
C GLY A 116 -16.81 -4.86 -9.50
N PRO A 117 -17.45 -4.93 -10.68
CA PRO A 117 -18.26 -6.08 -11.09
C PRO A 117 -17.44 -7.38 -11.12
N GLY A 118 -16.13 -7.31 -11.34
CA GLY A 118 -15.23 -8.46 -11.33
C GLY A 118 -14.78 -8.91 -9.94
N ARG A 119 -14.93 -8.07 -8.91
CA ARG A 119 -14.40 -8.29 -7.55
C ARG A 119 -12.93 -8.71 -7.57
N SER A 120 -12.14 -8.10 -8.47
CA SER A 120 -10.74 -8.44 -8.69
C SER A 120 -9.80 -7.63 -7.79
N ALA A 121 -8.59 -8.15 -7.59
CA ALA A 121 -7.48 -7.40 -6.99
C ALA A 121 -6.72 -6.53 -8.01
N VAL A 122 -7.06 -6.64 -9.30
CA VAL A 122 -6.49 -5.85 -10.39
C VAL A 122 -7.24 -4.53 -10.51
N LEU A 123 -6.55 -3.46 -10.93
CA LEU A 123 -7.21 -2.18 -11.23
C LEU A 123 -8.30 -2.35 -12.29
N GLU A 124 -9.53 -2.01 -11.95
CA GLU A 124 -10.66 -2.03 -12.88
C GLU A 124 -10.95 -0.61 -13.36
N ARG A 125 -10.89 -0.36 -14.68
CA ARG A 125 -11.23 0.96 -15.25
C ARG A 125 -12.64 0.92 -15.84
N GLY A 126 -13.38 2.02 -15.70
CA GLY A 126 -14.70 2.18 -16.31
C GLY A 126 -15.67 2.98 -15.42
N PRO A 127 -16.94 3.14 -15.84
CA PRO A 127 -17.95 3.86 -15.07
C PRO A 127 -18.17 3.29 -13.66
N ASP A 128 -18.09 1.96 -13.53
CA ASP A 128 -18.30 1.21 -12.29
C ASP A 128 -16.99 0.67 -11.69
N GLY A 129 -15.84 1.12 -12.19
CA GLY A 129 -14.52 0.67 -11.75
C GLY A 129 -13.90 1.55 -10.67
N ASP A 130 -12.60 1.36 -10.47
CA ASP A 130 -11.76 2.17 -9.60
C ASP A 130 -11.67 3.61 -10.11
N THR A 131 -11.72 4.56 -9.18
CA THR A 131 -11.41 5.95 -9.50
C THR A 131 -9.91 6.15 -9.38
N ILE A 132 -9.27 6.52 -10.48
CA ILE A 132 -7.83 6.72 -10.58
C ILE A 132 -7.56 8.20 -10.82
N ILE A 133 -6.78 8.82 -9.94
CA ILE A 133 -6.32 10.19 -10.07
C ILE A 133 -4.81 10.18 -10.30
N ASP A 134 -4.36 10.73 -11.42
CA ASP A 134 -2.93 10.94 -11.69
C ASP A 134 -2.48 12.21 -10.97
N LEU A 135 -1.61 12.06 -9.96
CA LEU A 135 -1.07 13.17 -9.19
C LEU A 135 0.14 13.81 -9.88
N GLY A 136 0.63 13.21 -10.97
CA GLY A 136 1.73 13.71 -11.77
C GLY A 136 3.06 12.98 -11.56
N PRO A 137 4.11 13.44 -12.26
CA PRO A 137 5.41 12.78 -12.29
C PRO A 137 6.23 13.05 -11.04
N LEU A 138 6.99 12.05 -10.61
CA LEU A 138 8.06 12.18 -9.63
C LEU A 138 9.24 12.97 -10.24
N THR A 139 9.79 13.89 -9.45
CA THR A 139 11.01 14.64 -9.75
C THR A 139 12.19 14.02 -9.02
N PHE A 140 13.25 13.68 -9.74
CA PHE A 140 14.45 13.08 -9.14
C PHE A 140 15.39 14.15 -8.54
N GLN A 141 15.88 13.87 -7.33
CA GLN A 141 16.90 14.64 -6.64
C GLN A 141 17.94 13.65 -6.06
N GLY A 142 18.99 13.38 -6.84
CA GLY A 142 20.02 12.39 -6.48
C GLY A 142 19.45 10.96 -6.48
N ALA A 143 19.55 10.28 -5.34
CA ALA A 143 19.07 8.89 -5.16
C ALA A 143 17.59 8.81 -4.72
N SER A 144 16.89 9.94 -4.67
CA SER A 144 15.51 10.05 -4.21
C SER A 144 14.62 10.69 -5.28
N ALA A 145 13.34 10.35 -5.27
CA ALA A 145 12.34 10.89 -6.17
C ALA A 145 11.18 11.46 -5.34
N HIS A 146 10.70 12.64 -5.71
CA HIS A 146 9.75 13.41 -4.92
C HIS A 146 8.57 13.90 -5.76
N LEU A 147 7.39 13.94 -5.16
CA LEU A 147 6.22 14.65 -5.69
C LEU A 147 5.64 15.49 -4.57
N ASP A 148 5.17 16.69 -4.91
CA ASP A 148 4.47 17.57 -3.99
C ASP A 148 3.36 18.28 -4.76
N THR A 149 2.10 17.90 -4.51
CA THR A 149 0.95 18.51 -5.21
C THR A 149 0.63 19.87 -4.58
N GLN A 150 0.29 20.86 -5.41
CA GLN A 150 -0.17 22.17 -4.94
C GLN A 150 -1.68 22.20 -4.75
#